data_AF-A0A947K5S9-F1
#
_entry.id   AF-A0A947K5S9-F1
#
_cell.length_a   1.000
_cell.length_b   1.000
_cell.length_c   1.000
_cell.angle_alpha   90.00
_cell.angle_beta   90.00
_cell.angle_gamma   90.00
#
_symmetry.space_group_name_H-M   'P 1'
#
loop_
_entity.id
_entity.type
_entity.pdbx_description
1 polymer ?
#
loop_
_entity_poly.entity_id
_entity_poly.type
_entity_poly.pdbx_seq_one_letter_code
_entity_poly.pdbx_strand_id
1 'polypeptide(L)' 'MKWLFCLIFVFLVACGQSPEQLFETAEFEMLQTNYPHATALYQEIIEKHPNTRFAETARARLVELQARQGKNGDANGK' A
#
# COMPACT_ATOMS: atom_id res chain seq x y z
N MET A 1 37.59 15.36 16.36
CA MET A 1 37.19 14.96 14.99
C MET A 1 37.06 13.43 14.89
N LYS A 2 36.14 12.83 15.64
CA LYS A 2 35.93 11.36 15.70
C LYS A 2 34.43 11.00 15.77
N TRP A 3 33.56 11.97 15.45
CA TRP A 3 32.11 11.94 15.67
C TRP A 3 31.34 12.30 14.39
N LEU A 4 31.91 12.04 13.21
CA LEU A 4 31.25 12.34 11.92
C LEU A 4 31.02 11.10 11.06
N PHE A 5 31.34 9.90 11.54
CA PHE A 5 31.36 8.69 10.72
C PHE A 5 30.18 7.72 10.91
N CYS A 6 29.20 8.02 11.76
CA CYS A 6 28.06 7.11 12.00
C CYS A 6 26.79 7.42 11.20
N LEU A 7 26.72 8.52 10.44
CA LEU A 7 25.46 8.94 9.79
C LEU A 7 25.25 8.40 8.37
N ILE A 8 26.18 7.63 7.81
CA ILE A 8 26.13 7.20 6.39
C ILE A 8 25.60 5.76 6.19
N PHE A 9 25.42 4.96 7.25
CA PHE A 9 25.12 3.53 7.09
C PHE A 9 23.65 3.10 7.27
N VAL A 10 22.71 4.03 7.44
CA VAL A 10 21.29 3.71 7.70
C VAL A 10 20.41 3.70 6.43
N PHE A 11 20.94 4.12 5.27
CA PHE A 11 20.13 4.29 4.05
C PHE A 11 19.90 3.03 3.19
N LEU A 12 20.49 1.88 3.53
CA LEU A 12 20.55 0.73 2.61
C LEU A 12 19.59 -0.41 2.91
N VAL A 13 18.69 -0.29 3.89
CA VAL A 13 17.66 -1.33 4.15
C VAL A 13 16.30 -0.89 3.62
N ALA A 14 16.26 -0.51 2.34
CA ALA A 14 15.04 -0.68 1.57
C ALA A 14 14.97 -2.17 1.18
N CYS A 15 14.49 -3.02 2.09
CA CYS A 15 14.13 -4.39 1.74
C CYS A 15 13.11 -4.30 0.61
N GLY A 16 13.51 -4.65 -0.62
CA GLY A 16 12.62 -4.66 -1.77
C GLY A 16 11.59 -5.76 -1.60
N GLN A 17 10.39 -5.42 -1.11
CA GLN A 17 9.27 -6.35 -1.06
C GLN A 17 8.81 -6.66 -2.48
N SER A 18 8.47 -7.93 -2.75
CA SER A 18 7.91 -8.31 -4.04
C SER A 18 6.48 -7.74 -4.19
N PRO A 19 5.98 -7.52 -5.42
CA PRO A 19 4.60 -7.11 -5.62
C PRO A 19 3.59 -8.11 -5.04
N GLU A 20 3.95 -9.40 -4.95
CA GLU A 20 3.16 -10.44 -4.30
C GLU A 20 3.06 -10.22 -2.79
N GLN A 21 4.18 -9.99 -2.10
CA GLN A 21 4.20 -9.72 -0.66
C GLN A 21 3.43 -8.45 -0.30
N LEU A 22 3.60 -7.39 -1.09
CA LEU A 22 2.84 -6.15 -0.93
C LEU A 22 1.34 -6.41 -1.11
N PHE A 23 0.96 -7.21 -2.10
CA PHE A 23 -0.44 -7.54 -2.38
C PHE A 23 -1.06 -8.37 -1.26
N GLU A 24 -0.38 -9.41 -0.79
CA GLU A 24 -0.84 -10.22 0.35
C GLU A 24 -1.01 -9.38 1.62
N THR A 25 -0.08 -8.47 1.88
CA THR A 25 -0.19 -7.53 3.01
C THR A 25 -1.41 -6.62 2.82
N ALA A 26 -1.64 -6.09 1.61
CA ALA A 26 -2.81 -5.25 1.34
C ALA A 26 -4.13 -6.02 1.55
N GLU A 27 -4.23 -7.27 1.09
CA GLU A 27 -5.42 -8.10 1.33
C GLU A 27 -5.59 -8.43 2.82
N PHE A 28 -4.51 -8.61 3.57
CA PHE A 28 -4.59 -8.77 5.03
C PHE A 28 -5.15 -7.52 5.72
N GLU A 29 -4.66 -6.34 5.35
CA GLU A 29 -5.17 -5.06 5.87
C GLU A 29 -6.64 -4.84 5.49
N MET A 30 -7.09 -5.29 4.31
CA MET A 30 -8.50 -5.31 3.93
C MET A 30 -9.35 -6.17 4.88
N LEU A 31 -8.87 -7.36 5.24
CA LEU A 31 -9.54 -8.25 6.19
C LEU A 31 -9.60 -7.63 7.60
N GLN A 32 -8.58 -6.88 7.98
CA GLN A 32 -8.52 -6.12 9.24
C GLN A 32 -9.29 -4.79 9.20
N THR A 33 -10.02 -4.52 8.10
CA THR A 33 -10.73 -3.26 7.83
C THR A 33 -9.87 -2.00 7.90
N ASN A 34 -8.55 -2.15 7.81
CA ASN A 34 -7.59 -1.05 7.72
C ASN A 34 -7.47 -0.59 6.26
N TYR A 35 -8.58 -0.06 5.73
CA TYR A 35 -8.67 0.40 4.35
C TYR A 35 -7.65 1.48 3.97
N PRO A 36 -7.26 2.42 4.86
CA PRO A 36 -6.21 3.38 4.53
C PRO A 36 -4.86 2.72 4.24
N HIS A 37 -4.47 1.72 5.03
CA HIS A 37 -3.19 1.03 4.81
C HIS A 37 -3.24 0.12 3.58
N ALA A 38 -4.33 -0.62 3.38
CA ALA A 38 -4.56 -1.38 2.16
C ALA A 38 -4.47 -0.50 0.90
N THR A 39 -5.07 0.70 0.94
CA THR A 39 -5.01 1.68 -0.16
C THR A 39 -3.58 2.08 -0.49
N ALA A 40 -2.77 2.40 0.53
CA ALA A 40 -1.38 2.79 0.34
C ALA A 40 -0.54 1.66 -0.29
N LEU A 41 -0.74 0.42 0.18
CA LEU A 41 -0.03 -0.74 -0.35
C LEU A 41 -0.42 -1.04 -1.82
N TYR A 42 -1.72 -0.96 -2.17
CA TYR A 42 -2.15 -1.10 -3.56
C TYR A 42 -1.56 0.00 -4.46
N GLN A 43 -1.50 1.25 -3.99
CA GLN A 43 -0.86 2.35 -4.72
C GLN A 43 0.63 2.08 -4.94
N GLU A 44 1.33 1.61 -3.91
CA GLU A 44 2.75 1.26 -4.00
C GLU A 44 3.01 0.16 -5.06
N ILE A 45 2.16 -0.87 -5.12
CA ILE A 45 2.26 -1.93 -6.15
C ILE A 45 2.09 -1.33 -7.55
N ILE A 46 1.14 -0.42 -7.72
CA ILE A 46 0.87 0.24 -9.01
C ILE A 46 2.05 1.13 -9.43
N GLU A 47 2.64 1.85 -8.49
CA GLU A 47 3.75 2.78 -8.76
C GLU A 47 5.06 2.04 -9.03
N LYS A 48 5.39 1.03 -8.23
CA LYS A 48 6.67 0.32 -8.31
C LYS A 48 6.65 -0.87 -9.26
N HIS A 49 5.49 -1.49 -9.48
CA HIS A 49 5.35 -2.72 -10.27
C HIS A 49 4.20 -2.64 -11.32
N PRO A 50 4.12 -1.56 -12.13
CA PRO A 50 2.93 -1.22 -12.92
C PRO A 50 2.50 -2.27 -13.95
N ASN A 51 3.43 -3.09 -14.45
CA ASN A 51 3.21 -4.06 -15.52
C ASN A 51 3.00 -5.49 -15.01
N THR A 52 2.74 -5.66 -13.71
CA THR A 52 2.49 -6.96 -13.09
C THR A 52 1.00 -7.24 -12.96
N ARG A 53 0.62 -8.52 -12.91
CA ARG A 53 -0.76 -8.93 -12.61
C ARG A 53 -1.24 -8.37 -11.26
N PHE A 54 -0.34 -8.22 -10.28
CA PHE A 54 -0.67 -7.63 -8.99
C PHE A 54 -1.06 -6.16 -9.10
N ALA A 55 -0.41 -5.37 -9.97
CA ALA A 55 -0.79 -3.99 -10.23
C ALA A 55 -2.15 -3.87 -10.92
N GLU A 56 -2.47 -4.78 -11.84
CA GLU A 56 -3.81 -4.84 -12.45
C GLU A 56 -4.90 -5.10 -11.39
N THR A 57 -4.69 -6.13 -10.55
CA THR A 57 -5.63 -6.44 -9.46
C THR A 57 -5.70 -5.31 -8.43
N ALA A 58 -4.58 -4.69 -8.06
CA ALA A 58 -4.53 -3.56 -7.14
C ALA A 58 -5.38 -2.37 -7.63
N ARG A 59 -5.36 -2.06 -8.94
CA ARG A 59 -6.24 -1.03 -9.52
C ARG A 59 -7.71 -1.38 -9.33
N ALA A 60 -8.09 -2.63 -9.57
CA ALA A 60 -9.46 -3.10 -9.37
C ALA A 60 -9.90 -2.99 -7.89
N ARG A 61 -9.02 -3.35 -6.95
CA ARG A 61 -9.28 -3.20 -5.50
C ARG A 61 -9.48 -1.76 -5.07
N LEU A 62 -8.71 -0.82 -5.62
CA LEU A 62 -8.89 0.61 -5.32
C LEU A 62 -10.25 1.14 -5.80
N VAL A 63 -10.73 0.70 -6.96
CA VAL A 63 -12.09 1.06 -7.44
C VAL A 63 -13.16 0.51 -6.49
N GLU A 64 -13.00 -0.74 -6.03
CA GLU A 64 -13.91 -1.34 -5.06
C GLU A 64 -13.94 -0.55 -3.73
N LEU A 65 -12.77 -0.16 -3.22
CA LEU A 65 -12.64 0.65 -2.01
C LEU A 65 -13.31 2.02 -2.13
N GLN A 66 -13.09 2.72 -3.25
CA GLN A 66 -13.73 4.02 -3.51
C GLN A 66 -15.26 3.89 -3.54
N ALA A 67 -15.79 2.85 -4.18
CA ALA A 67 -17.22 2.59 -4.21
C ALA A 67 -17.80 2.30 -2.81
N ARG A 68 -17.05 1.61 -1.94
CA ARG A 68 -17.45 1.38 -0.54
C ARG A 68 -17.45 2.67 0.28
N GLN A 69 -16.42 3.51 0.12
CA GLN A 69 -16.30 4.77 0.85
C GLN A 69 -17.37 5.79 0.45
N GLY A 70 -17.72 5.87 -0.85
CA GLY A 70 -18.83 6.71 -1.31
C GLY A 70 -20.15 6.33 -0.63
N LYS A 71 -20.47 5.03 -0.58
CA LYS A 71 -21.68 4.52 0.10
C LYS A 71 -21.69 4.80 1.61
N ASN A 72 -20.53 4.73 2.27
CA ASN A 72 -20.43 4.99 3.70
C ASN A 72 -20.52 6.48 4.03
N GLY A 73 -20.00 7.36 3.15
CA GLY A 73 -20.17 8.81 3.26
C GLY A 73 -21.63 9.24 3.18
N ASP A 74 -22.41 8.58 2.31
CA ASP A 74 -23.85 8.81 2.16
C ASP A 74 -24.67 8.30 3.36
N ALA A 75 -24.19 7.26 4.06
CA ALA A 75 -24.87 6.62 5.18
C ALA A 75 -24.67 7.34 6.53
N ASN A 76 -23.66 8.21 6.66
CA ASN A 76 -23.35 8.94 7.89
C ASN A 76 -23.78 10.43 7.85
N GLY A 77 -24.52 10.82 6.82
CA GLY A 77 -24.96 12.20 6.56
C GLY A 77 -26.38 12.56 7.02
N LYS A 78 -27.02 11.77 7.89
CA LYS A 78 -28.36 12.07 8.44
C LYS A 78 -28.40 11.98 9.97
#